data_AF-A0A0B6ZJ96-F1
#
_entry.id   AF-A0A0B6ZJ96-F1
#
_cell.length_a   1.000
_cell.length_b   1.000
_cell.length_c   1.000
_cell.angle_alpha   90.00
_cell.angle_beta   90.00
_cell.angle_gamma   90.00
#
_symmetry.space_group_name_H-M   'P 1'
#
loop_
_entity.id
_entity.type
_entity.pdbx_description
1 polymer ?
#
loop_
_entity_poly.entity_id
_entity_poly.type
_entity_poly.pdbx_seq_one_letter_code
_entity_poly.pdbx_strand_id
1 'polypeptide(L)'
;MVSTFVSVMFPFCPFFKQLASCLDQLCKFAVENKALPCLSYTHLQAAQVSTVGKRACIWAQELLMDLKGLERVCDDLRFRGVKGTTGTQASFLTLFEGDVSKVEQLDDMVTEMAGFKSHFIICGQTYPRKVDTEVLSVLASFGASVHKVSLLYVVDLQLTHKPSVAHRNTHE
;
A
#
# COMPACT_ATOMS: atom_id res chain seq x y z
N MET A 1 -10.58 -11.33 9.69
CA MET A 1 -9.34 -12.00 9.23
C MET A 1 -8.27 -10.99 8.79
N VAL A 2 -8.64 -9.85 8.16
CA VAL A 2 -7.67 -8.79 7.75
C VAL A 2 -7.17 -7.96 8.94
N SER A 3 -8.03 -7.67 9.93
CA SER A 3 -7.69 -6.83 11.09
C SER A 3 -6.60 -7.40 12.02
N THR A 4 -6.48 -8.72 12.13
CA THR A 4 -5.54 -9.36 13.07
C THR A 4 -4.10 -9.40 12.51
N PHE A 5 -3.94 -9.41 11.19
CA PHE A 5 -2.63 -9.51 10.52
C PHE A 5 -1.83 -8.20 10.58
N VAL A 6 -2.53 -7.06 10.54
CA VAL A 6 -1.91 -5.73 10.40
C VAL A 6 -1.38 -5.19 11.73
N SER A 7 -1.81 -5.74 12.86
CA SER A 7 -1.50 -5.16 14.17
C SER A 7 -0.10 -5.53 14.71
N VAL A 8 0.60 -6.48 14.09
CA VAL A 8 1.85 -7.05 14.62
C VAL A 8 3.10 -6.52 13.89
N MET A 9 2.96 -6.04 12.64
CA MET A 9 4.13 -5.85 11.77
C MET A 9 4.79 -4.46 11.86
N PHE A 10 4.02 -3.40 12.15
CA PHE A 10 4.57 -2.03 12.26
C PHE A 10 3.80 -1.21 13.30
N PRO A 11 4.25 -1.14 14.57
CA PRO A 11 3.55 -0.38 15.61
C PRO A 11 3.43 1.13 15.31
N PHE A 12 4.20 1.66 14.35
CA PHE A 12 4.33 3.11 14.11
C PHE A 12 3.74 3.64 12.80
N CYS A 13 3.21 2.80 11.90
CA CYS A 13 2.64 3.29 10.64
C CYS A 13 1.10 3.24 10.68
N PRO A 14 0.40 4.33 11.06
CA PRO A 14 -1.07 4.36 11.14
C PRO A 14 -1.75 4.06 9.79
N PHE A 15 -1.03 4.26 8.69
CA PHE A 15 -1.51 4.06 7.33
C PHE A 15 -1.98 2.62 7.06
N PHE A 16 -1.24 1.59 7.49
CA PHE A 16 -1.65 0.20 7.27
C PHE A 16 -2.96 -0.14 7.98
N LYS A 17 -3.12 0.33 9.22
CA LYS A 17 -4.37 0.13 9.99
C LYS A 17 -5.55 0.80 9.31
N GLN A 18 -5.36 2.00 8.78
CA GLN A 18 -6.39 2.73 8.04
C GLN A 18 -6.78 2.03 6.74
N LEU A 19 -5.79 1.60 5.93
CA LEU A 19 -6.03 0.88 4.69
C LEU A 19 -6.73 -0.46 4.92
N ALA A 20 -6.29 -1.21 5.93
CA ALA A 20 -6.92 -2.47 6.32
C ALA A 20 -8.37 -2.29 6.80
N SER A 21 -8.63 -1.23 7.57
CA SER A 21 -9.98 -0.86 7.98
C SER A 21 -10.86 -0.49 6.78
N CYS A 22 -10.32 0.29 5.82
CA CYS A 22 -11.01 0.62 4.58
C CYS A 22 -11.38 -0.64 3.78
N LEU A 23 -10.44 -1.58 3.64
CA LEU A 23 -10.68 -2.87 3.00
C LEU A 23 -11.76 -3.70 3.73
N ASP A 24 -11.75 -3.73 5.06
CA ASP A 24 -12.76 -4.46 5.84
C ASP A 24 -14.16 -3.90 5.63
N GLN A 25 -14.30 -2.56 5.64
CA GLN A 25 -15.58 -1.90 5.35
C GLN A 25 -16.04 -2.15 3.91
N LEU A 26 -15.12 -2.07 2.95
CA LEU A 26 -15.43 -2.32 1.54
C LEU A 26 -15.84 -3.79 1.30
N CYS A 27 -15.21 -4.74 1.99
CA CYS A 27 -15.61 -6.15 1.96
C CYS A 27 -17.03 -6.36 2.51
N LYS A 28 -17.38 -5.73 3.64
CA LYS A 28 -18.74 -5.80 4.20
C LYS A 28 -19.76 -5.24 3.23
N PHE A 29 -19.48 -4.05 2.68
CA PHE A 29 -20.32 -3.44 1.65
C PHE A 29 -20.51 -4.36 0.43
N ALA A 30 -19.43 -5.01 -0.04
CA ALA A 30 -19.49 -5.93 -1.15
C ALA A 30 -20.37 -7.16 -0.87
N VAL A 31 -20.28 -7.71 0.35
CA VAL A 31 -21.08 -8.86 0.78
C VAL A 31 -22.56 -8.49 0.92
N GLU A 32 -22.86 -7.36 1.55
CA GLU A 32 -24.22 -6.84 1.70
C GLU A 32 -24.90 -6.62 0.34
N ASN A 33 -24.14 -6.09 -0.63
CA ASN A 33 -24.64 -5.74 -1.95
C ASN A 33 -24.36 -6.80 -3.03
N LYS A 34 -23.98 -8.02 -2.64
CA LYS A 34 -23.55 -9.08 -3.57
C LYS A 34 -24.59 -9.44 -4.62
N ALA A 35 -25.87 -9.33 -4.27
CA ALA A 35 -27.00 -9.71 -5.10
C ALA A 35 -27.74 -8.50 -5.71
N LEU A 36 -27.33 -7.27 -5.39
CA LEU A 36 -27.97 -6.05 -5.89
C LEU A 36 -27.55 -5.81 -7.34
N PRO A 37 -28.44 -6.00 -8.34
CA PRO A 37 -28.07 -5.86 -9.74
C PRO A 37 -27.76 -4.40 -10.07
N CYS A 38 -26.76 -4.17 -10.92
CA CYS A 38 -26.47 -2.84 -11.47
C CYS A 38 -26.03 -2.93 -12.92
N LEU A 39 -26.26 -1.85 -13.68
CA LEU A 39 -25.76 -1.73 -15.04
C LEU A 39 -24.25 -1.51 -15.01
N SER A 40 -23.48 -2.30 -15.76
CA SER A 40 -22.04 -2.06 -15.94
C SER A 40 -21.79 -1.11 -17.10
N TYR A 41 -20.60 -0.52 -17.10
CA TYR A 41 -20.20 0.42 -18.15
C TYR A 41 -18.86 0.03 -18.76
N THR A 42 -18.79 0.06 -20.08
CA THR A 42 -17.55 -0.05 -20.86
C THR A 42 -17.50 1.14 -21.80
N HIS A 43 -16.38 1.86 -21.87
CA HIS A 43 -16.30 3.14 -22.59
C HIS A 43 -17.37 4.17 -22.16
N LEU A 44 -17.79 4.12 -20.88
CA LEU A 44 -18.89 4.91 -20.32
C LEU A 44 -20.25 4.68 -21.01
N GLN A 45 -20.41 3.56 -21.73
CA GLN A 45 -21.66 3.12 -22.33
C GLN A 45 -22.22 1.92 -21.59
N ALA A 46 -23.55 1.81 -21.57
CA ALA A 46 -24.27 0.70 -20.96
C ALA A 46 -23.78 -0.64 -21.52
N ALA A 47 -23.43 -1.57 -20.64
CA ALA A 47 -22.98 -2.91 -20.98
C ALA A 47 -23.85 -3.97 -20.28
N GLN A 48 -23.29 -5.15 -20.04
CA GLN A 48 -24.00 -6.23 -19.34
C GLN A 48 -24.26 -5.89 -17.86
N VAL A 49 -25.31 -6.51 -17.30
CA VAL A 49 -25.61 -6.41 -15.88
C VAL A 49 -24.53 -7.08 -15.05
N SER A 50 -24.24 -6.49 -13.90
CA SER A 50 -23.39 -7.04 -12.84
C SER A 50 -24.08 -6.79 -11.50
N THR A 51 -23.33 -6.84 -10.40
CA THR A 51 -23.85 -6.46 -9.08
C THR A 51 -23.00 -5.37 -8.45
N VAL A 52 -23.61 -4.55 -7.60
CA VAL A 52 -22.91 -3.53 -6.82
C VAL A 52 -21.79 -4.16 -5.99
N GLY A 53 -22.05 -5.33 -5.40
CA GLY A 53 -21.02 -6.08 -4.68
C GLY A 53 -19.85 -6.52 -5.56
N LYS A 54 -20.10 -7.04 -6.78
CA LYS A 54 -19.03 -7.40 -7.72
C LYS A 54 -18.15 -6.21 -8.07
N ARG A 55 -18.73 -5.02 -8.23
CA ARG A 55 -17.99 -3.78 -8.49
C ARG A 55 -17.11 -3.39 -7.30
N ALA A 56 -17.64 -3.45 -6.08
CA ALA A 56 -16.86 -3.22 -4.87
C ALA A 56 -15.69 -4.20 -4.72
N CYS A 57 -15.86 -5.47 -5.12
CA CYS A 57 -14.76 -6.44 -5.13
C CYS A 57 -13.61 -6.03 -6.07
N ILE A 58 -13.89 -5.39 -7.21
CA ILE A 58 -12.84 -4.91 -8.13
C ILE A 58 -12.00 -3.83 -7.45
N TRP A 59 -12.64 -2.90 -6.73
CA TRP A 59 -11.94 -1.88 -5.95
C TRP A 59 -11.13 -2.48 -4.80
N ALA A 60 -11.73 -3.43 -4.07
CA ALA A 60 -11.06 -4.11 -2.95
C ALA A 60 -9.84 -4.92 -3.42
N GLN A 61 -9.89 -5.52 -4.60
CA GLN A 61 -8.78 -6.28 -5.16
C GLN A 61 -7.55 -5.39 -5.38
N GLU A 62 -7.72 -4.22 -5.98
CA GLU A 62 -6.60 -3.29 -6.23
C GLU A 62 -6.00 -2.76 -4.92
N LEU A 63 -6.85 -2.32 -3.98
CA LEU A 63 -6.39 -1.88 -2.66
C LEU A 63 -5.68 -2.98 -1.86
N LEU A 64 -6.09 -4.25 -2.03
CA LEU A 64 -5.41 -5.39 -1.42
C LEU A 64 -4.04 -5.66 -2.07
N MET A 65 -3.92 -5.46 -3.39
CA MET A 65 -2.63 -5.54 -4.07
C MET A 65 -1.67 -4.46 -3.55
N ASP A 66 -2.16 -3.24 -3.35
CA ASP A 66 -1.37 -2.14 -2.79
C ASP A 66 -0.96 -2.44 -1.35
N LEU A 67 -1.87 -2.93 -0.49
CA LEU A 67 -1.55 -3.33 0.90
C LEU A 67 -0.38 -4.34 0.94
N LYS A 68 -0.45 -5.39 0.12
CA LYS A 68 0.62 -6.39 0.03
C LYS A 68 1.92 -5.80 -0.52
N GLY A 69 1.83 -4.85 -1.45
CA GLY A 69 2.99 -4.13 -1.96
C GLY A 69 3.69 -3.34 -0.87
N LEU A 70 2.91 -2.63 -0.05
CA LEU A 70 3.41 -1.81 1.04
C LEU A 70 4.03 -2.67 2.13
N GLU A 71 3.36 -3.78 2.50
CA GLU A 71 3.87 -4.74 3.48
C GLU A 71 5.25 -5.26 3.07
N ARG A 72 5.40 -5.67 1.81
CA ARG A 72 6.67 -6.16 1.27
C ARG A 72 7.77 -5.10 1.36
N VAL A 73 7.51 -3.89 0.86
CA VAL A 73 8.51 -2.82 0.89
C VAL A 73 8.93 -2.52 2.32
N CYS A 74 7.98 -2.47 3.26
CA CYS A 74 8.28 -2.22 4.66
C CYS A 74 9.09 -3.36 5.30
N ASP A 75 8.76 -4.63 5.02
CA ASP A 75 9.53 -5.78 5.51
C ASP A 75 10.96 -5.83 4.95
N ASP A 76 11.15 -5.37 3.71
CA ASP A 76 12.45 -5.32 3.02
C ASP A 76 13.30 -4.10 3.42
N LEU A 77 12.75 -3.14 4.18
CA LEU A 77 13.50 -1.98 4.65
C LEU A 77 14.64 -2.40 5.58
N ARG A 78 15.84 -1.92 5.24
CA ARG A 78 17.06 -2.16 6.01
C ARG A 78 17.58 -0.88 6.59
N PHE A 79 18.13 -0.98 7.80
CA PHE A 79 18.79 0.14 8.44
C PHE A 79 20.10 0.48 7.73
N ARG A 80 20.48 1.76 7.69
CA ARG A 80 21.81 2.13 7.20
C ARG A 80 22.91 1.59 8.12
N GLY A 81 22.69 1.70 9.43
CA GLY A 81 23.71 1.38 10.43
C GLY A 81 24.80 2.44 10.57
N VAL A 82 25.87 2.08 11.27
CA VAL A 82 27.04 2.93 11.56
C VAL A 82 28.14 2.70 10.53
N LYS A 83 28.03 3.35 9.36
CA LYS A 83 28.92 3.11 8.20
C LYS A 83 30.08 4.11 8.01
N GLY A 84 30.14 5.17 8.82
CA GLY A 84 31.10 6.27 8.62
C GLY A 84 30.76 7.14 7.41
N THR A 85 31.67 8.05 7.02
CA THR A 85 31.42 9.06 5.97
C THR A 85 31.40 8.50 4.56
N THR A 86 32.24 7.50 4.26
CA THR A 86 32.36 6.89 2.93
C THR A 86 31.90 5.44 2.87
N GLY A 87 31.34 4.92 3.96
CA GLY A 87 30.84 3.54 4.02
C GLY A 87 31.83 2.50 4.54
N THR A 88 33.09 2.89 4.77
CA THR A 88 34.19 1.98 5.16
C THR A 88 34.33 1.76 6.66
N GLN A 89 33.56 2.46 7.48
CA GLN A 89 33.62 2.37 8.95
C GLN A 89 34.99 2.74 9.57
N ALA A 90 35.90 3.37 8.82
CA ALA A 90 37.27 3.65 9.24
C ALA A 90 37.37 4.39 10.59
N SER A 91 36.50 5.38 10.83
CA SER A 91 36.49 6.12 12.10
C SER A 91 36.13 5.24 13.30
N PHE A 92 35.22 4.28 13.13
CA PHE A 92 34.84 3.33 14.18
C PHE A 92 35.92 2.28 14.39
N LEU A 93 36.56 1.83 13.32
CA LEU A 93 37.69 0.90 13.41
C LEU A 93 38.86 1.52 14.19
N THR A 94 39.19 2.78 13.94
CA THR A 94 40.19 3.51 14.73
C THR A 94 39.78 3.64 16.19
N LEU A 95 38.50 3.96 16.46
CA LEU A 95 37.98 4.10 17.83
C LEU A 95 38.10 2.80 18.63
N PHE A 96 37.96 1.65 17.97
CA PHE A 96 38.11 0.33 18.57
C PHE A 96 39.50 -0.28 18.36
N GLU A 97 40.52 0.54 18.10
CA GLU A 97 41.93 0.12 18.01
C GLU A 97 42.17 -1.01 16.99
N GLY A 98 41.40 -1.04 15.90
CA GLY A 98 41.49 -2.06 14.85
C GLY A 98 40.63 -3.31 15.06
N ASP A 99 39.83 -3.37 16.13
CA ASP A 99 38.93 -4.50 16.41
C ASP A 99 37.66 -4.44 15.55
N VAL A 100 37.68 -5.20 14.44
CA VAL A 100 36.56 -5.31 13.50
C VAL A 100 35.31 -5.89 14.16
N SER A 101 35.48 -6.83 15.09
CA SER A 101 34.34 -7.50 15.73
C SER A 101 33.49 -6.53 16.56
N LYS A 102 34.12 -5.54 17.21
CA LYS A 102 33.42 -4.48 17.93
C LYS A 102 32.68 -3.52 16.99
N VAL A 103 33.22 -3.27 15.81
CA VAL A 103 32.55 -2.43 14.80
C VAL A 103 31.27 -3.11 14.31
N GLU A 104 31.33 -4.41 14.01
CA GLU A 104 30.17 -5.21 13.60
C GLU A 104 29.12 -5.28 14.72
N GLN A 105 29.55 -5.57 15.95
CA GLN A 105 28.65 -5.58 17.11
C GLN A 105 27.97 -4.23 17.34
N LEU A 106 28.69 -3.11 17.18
CA LEU A 106 28.09 -1.78 17.30
C LEU A 106 27.00 -1.56 16.26
N ASP A 107 27.23 -2.02 15.02
CA ASP A 107 26.28 -1.88 13.91
C ASP A 107 25.00 -2.69 14.15
N ASP A 108 25.16 -3.94 14.62
CA ASP A 108 24.06 -4.82 15.01
C ASP A 108 23.24 -4.21 16.17
N MET A 109 23.91 -3.78 17.23
CA MET A 109 23.27 -3.19 18.41
C MET A 109 22.47 -1.94 18.05
N VAL A 110 23.05 -1.02 17.27
CA VAL A 110 22.34 0.22 16.88
C VAL A 110 21.17 -0.10 15.94
N THR A 111 21.30 -1.12 15.09
CA THR A 111 20.22 -1.59 14.21
C THR A 111 19.04 -2.14 15.02
N GLU A 112 19.32 -2.98 16.01
CA GLU A 112 18.30 -3.53 16.93
C GLU A 112 17.64 -2.42 17.75
N MET A 113 18.43 -1.49 18.30
CA MET A 113 17.92 -0.33 19.05
C MET A 113 17.02 0.58 18.18
N ALA A 114 17.29 0.66 16.88
CA ALA A 114 16.45 1.39 15.93
C ALA A 114 15.18 0.62 15.51
N GLY A 115 15.01 -0.62 15.95
CA GLY A 115 13.84 -1.46 15.65
C GLY A 115 13.86 -2.09 14.25
N PHE A 116 15.02 -2.20 13.60
CA PHE A 116 15.17 -2.84 12.30
C PHE A 116 15.63 -4.29 12.46
N LYS A 117 15.11 -5.18 11.60
CA LYS A 117 15.50 -6.60 11.58
C LYS A 117 16.89 -6.81 10.99
N SER A 118 17.36 -5.90 10.13
CA SER A 118 18.66 -5.99 9.48
C SER A 118 19.14 -4.63 8.98
N HIS A 119 20.43 -4.55 8.67
CA HIS A 119 21.07 -3.38 8.08
C HIS A 119 21.77 -3.70 6.76
N PHE A 120 22.11 -2.66 6.01
CA PHE A 120 22.95 -2.81 4.84
C PHE A 120 24.38 -3.19 5.23
N ILE A 121 25.00 -4.08 4.46
CA ILE A 121 26.44 -4.37 4.55
C ILE A 121 27.21 -3.37 3.68
N ILE A 122 26.72 -3.12 2.46
CA ILE A 122 27.36 -2.26 1.47
C ILE A 122 26.58 -0.95 1.33
N CYS A 123 27.22 0.15 1.70
CA CYS A 123 26.73 1.51 1.54
C CYS A 123 27.89 2.47 1.27
N GLY A 124 27.60 3.63 0.68
CA GLY A 124 28.52 4.77 0.72
C GLY A 124 28.23 5.62 1.96
N GLN A 125 28.18 6.94 1.78
CA GLN A 125 27.74 7.86 2.83
C GLN A 125 26.29 7.59 3.26
N THR A 126 25.42 7.25 2.32
CA THR A 126 23.99 6.98 2.55
C THR A 126 23.64 5.55 2.19
N TYR A 127 22.43 5.13 2.55
CA TYR A 127 21.82 3.94 1.96
C TYR A 127 21.58 4.15 0.45
N PRO A 128 21.41 3.06 -0.33
CA PRO A 128 21.13 3.16 -1.76
C PRO A 128 19.81 3.90 -2.04
N ARG A 129 19.85 5.01 -2.78
CA ARG A 129 18.65 5.79 -3.15
C ARG A 129 17.63 5.04 -4.00
N LYS A 130 17.97 3.84 -4.47
CA LYS A 130 17.03 2.89 -5.06
C LYS A 130 15.88 2.53 -4.11
N VAL A 131 16.16 2.46 -2.80
CA VAL A 131 15.13 2.22 -1.76
C VAL A 131 14.03 3.29 -1.83
N ASP A 132 14.41 4.56 -2.01
CA ASP A 132 13.45 5.67 -2.12
C ASP A 132 12.51 5.48 -3.32
N THR A 133 13.05 4.98 -4.44
CA THR A 133 12.26 4.68 -5.64
C THR A 133 11.27 3.53 -5.41
N GLU A 134 11.67 2.49 -4.70
CA GLU A 134 10.80 1.35 -4.38
C GLU A 134 9.64 1.77 -3.48
N VAL A 135 9.91 2.60 -2.46
CA VAL A 135 8.88 3.19 -1.59
C VAL A 135 7.93 4.09 -2.38
N LEU A 136 8.46 4.99 -3.21
CA LEU A 136 7.62 5.89 -4.01
C LEU A 136 6.79 5.14 -5.05
N SER A 137 7.31 4.06 -5.64
CA SER A 137 6.59 3.27 -6.65
C SER A 137 5.34 2.62 -6.08
N VAL A 138 5.41 2.06 -4.87
CA VAL A 138 4.24 1.46 -4.24
C VAL A 138 3.21 2.51 -3.80
N LEU A 139 3.66 3.68 -3.34
CA LEU A 139 2.76 4.79 -3.02
C LEU A 139 2.08 5.36 -4.28
N ALA A 140 2.80 5.43 -5.40
CA ALA A 140 2.24 5.83 -6.68
C ALA A 140 1.19 4.83 -7.20
N SER A 141 1.46 3.53 -7.08
CA SER A 141 0.48 2.46 -7.38
C SER A 141 -0.79 2.63 -6.55
N PHE A 142 -0.64 2.81 -5.24
CA PHE A 142 -1.77 3.07 -4.34
C PHE A 142 -2.57 4.30 -4.74
N GLY A 143 -1.89 5.40 -5.09
CA GLY A 143 -2.52 6.62 -5.59
C GLY A 143 -3.35 6.38 -6.86
N ALA A 144 -2.86 5.55 -7.78
CA ALA A 144 -3.59 5.18 -9.00
C ALA A 144 -4.86 4.39 -8.69
N SER A 145 -4.79 3.41 -7.78
CA SER A 145 -5.97 2.65 -7.32
C SER A 145 -7.01 3.57 -6.70
N VAL A 146 -6.61 4.43 -5.76
CA VAL A 146 -7.52 5.38 -5.11
C VAL A 146 -8.15 6.35 -6.10
N HIS A 147 -7.37 6.85 -7.06
CA HIS A 147 -7.87 7.75 -8.10
C HIS A 147 -8.97 7.09 -8.94
N LYS A 148 -8.74 5.85 -9.38
CA LYS A 148 -9.71 5.07 -10.16
C LYS A 148 -10.98 4.78 -9.34
N VAL A 149 -10.85 4.34 -8.08
CA VAL A 149 -12.00 4.09 -7.19
C VAL A 149 -12.84 5.36 -7.02
N SER A 150 -12.18 6.49 -6.76
CA SER A 150 -12.85 7.78 -6.56
C SER A 150 -13.60 8.24 -7.80
N LEU A 151 -12.98 8.11 -8.98
CA LEU A 151 -13.61 8.48 -10.25
C LEU A 151 -14.85 7.62 -10.53
N LEU A 152 -14.75 6.29 -10.35
CA LEU A 152 -15.87 5.38 -10.58
C LEU A 152 -17.02 5.62 -9.61
N TYR A 153 -16.73 5.92 -8.35
CA TYR A 153 -17.75 6.29 -7.37
C TYR A 153 -18.51 7.57 -7.76
N VAL A 154 -17.80 8.60 -8.24
CA VAL A 154 -18.42 9.85 -8.71
C VAL A 154 -19.28 9.62 -9.95
N VAL A 155 -18.79 8.83 -10.92
CA VAL A 155 -19.56 8.48 -12.12
C VAL A 155 -20.85 7.73 -11.74
N ASP A 156 -20.79 6.83 -10.76
CA ASP A 156 -21.95 6.10 -10.29
C ASP A 156 -23.00 7.00 -9.62
N LEU A 157 -22.58 7.97 -8.80
CA LEU A 157 -23.49 8.97 -8.22
C LEU A 157 -24.17 9.84 -9.30
N GLN A 158 -23.44 10.22 -10.35
CA GLN A 158 -24.00 11.04 -11.42
C GLN A 158 -24.96 10.25 -12.33
N LEU A 159 -24.69 8.96 -12.56
CA LEU A 159 -25.55 8.10 -13.37
C LEU A 159 -26.81 7.67 -12.63
N THR A 160 -26.76 7.53 -11.31
CA THR A 160 -27.94 7.28 -10.47
C THR A 160 -28.84 8.51 -10.31
N HIS A 161 -28.29 9.73 -10.40
CA HIS A 161 -29.06 10.97 -10.35
C HIS A 161 -29.58 11.49 -11.69
N LYS A 162 -29.21 10.90 -12.83
CA LYS A 162 -29.86 11.26 -14.11
C LYS A 162 -31.26 10.64 -14.14
N PRO A 163 -32.33 11.45 -14.23
CA PRO A 163 -33.68 10.90 -14.33
C PRO A 163 -33.74 9.98 -15.54
N SER A 164 -34.22 8.76 -15.31
CA SER A 164 -34.55 7.80 -16.34
C SER A 164 -35.41 8.50 -17.40
N VAL A 165 -34.84 8.78 -18.58
CA VAL A 165 -35.63 9.13 -19.77
C VAL A 165 -36.19 7.83 -20.32
N ALA A 166 -37.06 7.18 -19.54
CA ALA A 166 -37.83 6.04 -19.95
C ALA A 166 -39.31 6.36 -19.71
N HIS A 167 -39.88 7.18 -20.57
CA HIS A 167 -41.28 7.16 -21.01
C HIS A 167 -41.39 8.04 -22.26
N ARG A 168 -40.83 7.55 -23.39
CA ARG A 168 -41.40 7.92 -24.69
C ARG A 168 -42.58 6.99 -24.90
N ASN A 169 -43.76 7.51 -24.63
CA ASN A 169 -45.02 6.87 -24.97
C ASN A 169 -45.00 6.53 -26.46
N THR A 170 -44.94 5.24 -26.75
CA THR A 170 -45.31 4.64 -28.03
C THR A 170 -46.72 4.10 -27.83
N HIS A 171 -47.72 4.96 -27.96
CA HIS A 171 -49.09 4.55 -28.24
C HIS A 171 -49.74 5.68 -29.05
N GLU A 172 -50.05 5.30 -30.30
CA GLU A 172 -51.20 5.71 -31.14
C GLU A 172 -51.78 7.12 -31.01
#